data_AF-A0A323U0R5-F1
#
_entry.id   AF-A0A323U0R5-F1
#
_cell.length_a   1.000
_cell.length_b   1.000
_cell.length_c   1.000
_cell.angle_alpha   90.00
_cell.angle_beta   90.00
_cell.angle_gamma   90.00
#
_symmetry.space_group_name_H-M   'P 1'
#
loop_
_entity.id
_entity.type
_entity.pdbx_description
1 polymer ?
#
loop_
_entity_poly.entity_id
_entity_poly.type
_entity_poly.pdbx_seq_one_letter_code
_entity_poly.pdbx_strand_id
1 'polypeptide(L)'
;MEVRWAAFLLALPFFLQLLGFGDTPLGGGLCGELFRSRETPLAFQGAGFWYALAFMMLLLGQLGYAGLLVLAGFLELPSPWLRGVYRLGAYYAAGMALLFFGTRTTGLPVPAPQGWVLGDAARIDFLGLLGVGLTLAGGVLLWGLSRHNTPQPS
;
A
#
# COMPACT_ATOMS: atom_id res chain seq x y z
N MET A 1 -2.22 -19.46 -12.23
CA MET A 1 -1.21 -19.40 -11.14
C MET A 1 -0.73 -17.98 -10.85
N GLU A 2 -0.56 -17.12 -11.86
CA GLU A 2 -0.06 -15.73 -11.71
C GLU A 2 -0.90 -14.84 -10.77
N VAL A 3 -2.23 -14.98 -10.76
CA VAL A 3 -3.12 -14.22 -9.84
C VAL A 3 -2.79 -14.50 -8.37
N ARG A 4 -2.42 -15.75 -8.03
CA ARG A 4 -2.06 -16.14 -6.66
C ARG A 4 -0.74 -15.50 -6.24
N TRP A 5 0.22 -15.38 -7.16
CA TRP A 5 1.47 -14.65 -6.94
C TRP A 5 1.24 -13.15 -6.76
N ALA A 6 0.38 -12.54 -7.59
CA ALA A 6 0.02 -11.14 -7.43
C ALA A 6 -0.65 -10.88 -6.07
N ALA A 7 -1.60 -11.73 -5.66
CA ALA A 7 -2.23 -11.65 -4.35
C ALA A 7 -1.21 -11.83 -3.21
N PHE A 8 -0.28 -12.78 -3.32
CA PHE A 8 0.78 -12.97 -2.34
C PHE A 8 1.68 -11.73 -2.21
N LEU A 9 2.15 -11.17 -3.32
CA LEU A 9 2.99 -9.97 -3.34
C LEU A 9 2.26 -8.74 -2.79
N LEU A 10 0.94 -8.64 -2.95
CA LEU A 10 0.12 -7.57 -2.37
C LEU A 10 -0.18 -7.81 -0.88
N ALA A 11 -0.29 -9.05 -0.42
CA ALA A 11 -0.52 -9.34 0.99
C ALA A 11 0.75 -9.15 1.84
N LEU A 12 1.92 -9.51 1.29
CA LEU A 12 3.20 -9.56 2.00
C LEU A 12 3.61 -8.23 2.67
N PRO A 13 3.46 -7.04 2.05
CA PRO A 13 3.78 -5.75 2.66
C PRO A 13 3.08 -5.49 4.00
N PHE A 14 1.83 -5.94 4.15
CA PHE A 14 1.10 -5.79 5.42
C PHE A 14 1.79 -6.57 6.55
N PHE A 15 2.19 -7.82 6.29
CA PHE A 15 2.88 -8.63 7.29
C PHE A 15 4.29 -8.12 7.59
N LEU A 16 5.01 -7.68 6.57
CA LEU A 16 6.32 -7.05 6.74
C LEU A 16 6.23 -5.78 7.59
N GLN A 17 5.15 -5.01 7.44
CA GLN A 17 4.93 -3.81 8.24
C GLN A 17 4.76 -4.10 9.74
N LEU A 18 4.25 -5.28 10.10
CA LEU A 18 4.14 -5.69 11.51
C LEU A 18 5.52 -5.84 12.17
N LEU A 19 6.57 -6.22 11.42
CA LEU A 19 7.94 -6.27 11.93
C LEU A 19 8.48 -4.87 12.22
N GLY A 20 8.04 -3.87 11.46
CA GLY A 20 8.41 -2.46 11.63
C GLY A 20 7.80 -1.77 12.85
N PHE A 21 6.92 -2.46 13.60
CA PHE A 21 6.37 -1.90 14.85
C PHE A 21 7.34 -2.02 16.03
N GLY A 22 8.33 -2.92 15.95
CA GLY A 22 9.46 -2.93 16.88
C GLY A 22 10.57 -1.99 16.42
N ASP A 23 11.40 -1.52 17.34
CA ASP A 23 12.69 -0.86 17.03
C ASP A 23 13.65 -1.87 16.40
N THR A 24 13.37 -2.25 15.15
CA THR A 24 14.17 -3.20 14.39
C THR A 24 15.21 -2.44 13.54
N PRO A 25 16.38 -3.05 13.28
CA PRO A 25 17.41 -2.44 12.43
C PRO A 25 16.96 -2.25 10.97
N LEU A 26 15.84 -2.84 10.57
CA LEU A 26 15.24 -2.73 9.24
C LEU A 26 14.46 -1.40 9.04
N GLY A 27 14.23 -0.66 10.13
CA GLY A 27 13.45 0.58 10.16
C GLY A 27 12.01 0.37 10.63
N GLY A 28 11.27 1.49 10.74
CA GLY A 28 9.87 1.47 11.16
C GLY A 28 8.88 1.07 10.05
N GLY A 29 9.35 1.00 8.81
CA GLY A 29 8.54 0.83 7.61
C GLY A 29 7.66 2.04 7.31
N LEU A 30 6.54 1.75 6.65
CA LEU A 30 5.50 2.70 6.29
C LEU A 30 4.72 3.19 7.52
N CYS A 31 4.65 2.41 8.60
CA CYS A 31 3.77 2.67 9.73
C CYS A 31 4.47 2.75 11.11
N GLY A 32 5.81 2.76 11.19
CA GLY A 32 6.53 2.68 12.46
C GLY A 32 6.30 3.86 13.41
N GLU A 33 6.10 5.06 12.87
CA GLU A 33 5.79 6.27 13.66
C GLU A 33 4.45 6.20 14.40
N LEU A 34 3.53 5.31 13.97
CA LEU A 34 2.23 5.12 14.60
C LEU A 34 2.36 4.57 16.03
N PHE A 35 3.35 3.71 16.28
CA PHE A 35 3.56 3.05 17.56
C PHE A 35 4.60 3.75 18.44
N ARG A 36 5.49 4.54 17.83
CA ARG A 36 6.49 5.35 18.54
C ARG A 36 5.86 6.58 19.22
N SER A 37 4.77 7.11 18.66
CA SER A 37 4.10 8.33 19.15
C SER A 37 2.88 8.04 20.04
N ARG A 38 2.87 6.94 20.80
CA ARG A 38 1.70 6.51 21.61
C ARG A 38 1.34 7.49 22.74
N GLU A 39 2.30 8.27 23.23
CA GLU A 39 2.10 9.14 24.39
C GLU A 39 1.70 10.57 24.02
N THR A 40 1.77 10.95 22.74
CA THR A 40 1.37 12.28 22.28
C THR A 40 -0.14 12.33 21.97
N PRO A 41 -0.88 13.35 22.46
CA PRO A 41 -2.27 13.54 22.08
C PRO A 41 -2.43 13.67 20.56
N LEU A 42 -3.50 13.12 20.00
CA LEU A 42 -3.80 13.15 18.55
C LEU A 42 -3.69 14.55 17.91
N ALA A 43 -4.03 15.59 18.67
CA ALA A 43 -3.98 16.98 18.22
C ALA A 43 -2.55 17.52 18.01
N PHE A 44 -1.52 16.88 18.57
CA PHE A 44 -0.12 17.27 18.48
C PHE A 44 0.75 16.21 17.80
N GLN A 45 0.13 15.26 17.10
CA GLN A 45 0.84 14.23 16.36
C GLN A 45 1.55 14.84 15.15
N GLY A 46 2.82 14.47 14.96
CA GLY A 46 3.62 14.93 13.84
C GLY A 46 3.14 14.37 12.50
N ALA A 47 3.62 14.94 11.40
CA ALA A 47 3.25 14.52 10.05
C ALA A 47 3.50 13.01 9.79
N GLY A 48 4.57 12.46 10.37
CA GLY A 48 4.92 11.04 10.27
C GLY A 48 3.83 10.11 10.81
N PHE A 49 3.12 10.48 11.87
CA PHE A 49 1.99 9.70 12.40
C PHE A 49 0.82 9.65 11.40
N TRP A 50 0.47 10.79 10.79
CA TRP A 50 -0.62 10.87 9.82
C TRP A 50 -0.32 10.08 8.55
N TYR A 51 0.93 10.13 8.08
CA TYR A 51 1.35 9.30 6.96
C TYR A 51 1.32 7.82 7.32
N ALA A 52 1.83 7.46 8.51
CA ALA A 52 1.80 6.09 9.01
C ALA A 52 0.37 5.54 9.11
N LEU A 53 -0.58 6.36 9.57
CA LEU A 53 -1.99 6.01 9.64
C LEU A 53 -2.59 5.81 8.24
N ALA A 54 -2.32 6.72 7.30
CA ALA A 54 -2.79 6.61 5.93
C ALA A 54 -2.23 5.34 5.26
N PHE A 55 -0.93 5.05 5.39
CA PHE A 55 -0.34 3.83 4.86
C PHE A 55 -0.87 2.57 5.55
N MET A 56 -1.18 2.60 6.84
CA MET A 56 -1.80 1.46 7.53
C MET A 56 -3.16 1.15 6.91
N MET A 57 -4.00 2.16 6.72
CA MET A 57 -5.32 2.00 6.11
C MET A 57 -5.21 1.49 4.68
N LEU A 58 -4.23 1.98 3.92
CA LEU A 58 -3.95 1.50 2.58
C LEU A 58 -3.50 0.02 2.62
N LEU A 59 -2.50 -0.35 3.42
CA LEU A 59 -2.03 -1.73 3.52
C LEU A 59 -3.14 -2.69 3.94
N LEU A 60 -4.05 -2.27 4.82
CA LEU A 60 -5.21 -3.06 5.21
C LEU A 60 -6.19 -3.24 4.05
N GLY A 61 -6.47 -2.17 3.29
CA GLY A 61 -7.26 -2.24 2.06
C GLY A 61 -6.62 -3.16 1.00
N GLN A 62 -5.31 -3.10 0.86
CA GLN A 62 -4.52 -3.96 -0.02
C GLN A 62 -4.61 -5.43 0.38
N LEU A 63 -4.54 -5.73 1.68
CA LEU A 63 -4.72 -7.09 2.20
C LEU A 63 -6.13 -7.62 1.92
N GLY A 64 -7.16 -6.81 2.15
CA GLY A 64 -8.54 -7.14 1.81
C GLY A 64 -8.72 -7.42 0.33
N TYR A 65 -8.14 -6.59 -0.53
CA TYR A 65 -8.14 -6.77 -1.98
C TYR A 65 -7.41 -8.06 -2.41
N ALA A 66 -6.26 -8.37 -1.81
CA ALA A 66 -5.56 -9.63 -2.06
C ALA A 66 -6.40 -10.86 -1.67
N GLY A 67 -7.13 -10.78 -0.54
CA GLY A 67 -8.08 -11.82 -0.13
C GLY A 67 -9.23 -11.99 -1.15
N LEU A 68 -9.78 -10.88 -1.64
CA LEU A 68 -10.79 -10.90 -2.69
C LEU A 68 -10.27 -11.51 -4.00
N LEU A 69 -9.02 -11.26 -4.39
CA LEU A 69 -8.40 -11.88 -5.56
C LEU A 69 -8.28 -13.41 -5.42
N VAL A 70 -7.91 -13.89 -4.23
CA VAL A 70 -7.86 -15.32 -3.96
C VAL A 70 -9.25 -15.93 -4.07
N LEU A 71 -10.25 -15.32 -3.45
CA LEU A 71 -11.64 -15.77 -3.51
C LEU A 71 -12.20 -15.73 -4.94
N ALA A 72 -11.91 -14.68 -5.69
CA ALA A 72 -12.28 -14.54 -7.10
C ALA A 72 -11.70 -15.68 -7.96
N GLY A 73 -10.48 -16.13 -7.65
CA GLY A 73 -9.86 -17.29 -8.28
C GLY A 73 -10.55 -18.61 -7.95
N PHE A 74 -11.17 -18.74 -6.77
CA PHE A 74 -11.95 -19.92 -6.39
C PHE A 74 -13.37 -19.92 -7.00
N LEU A 75 -13.96 -18.74 -7.23
CA LEU A 75 -15.33 -18.60 -7.74
C LEU A 75 -15.45 -18.57 -9.27
N GLU A 76 -14.33 -18.64 -10.01
CA GLU A 76 -14.30 -18.60 -11.49
C GLU A 76 -15.17 -17.47 -12.09
N LEU A 77 -15.05 -16.26 -11.55
CA LEU A 77 -15.84 -15.09 -11.98
C LEU A 77 -15.71 -14.81 -13.49
N PRO A 78 -16.73 -14.20 -14.12
CA PRO A 78 -16.70 -13.92 -15.55
C PRO A 78 -15.56 -12.94 -15.95
N SER A 79 -14.84 -13.31 -17.01
CA SER A 79 -13.64 -12.63 -17.56
C SER A 79 -13.71 -11.10 -17.72
N PRO A 80 -14.84 -10.48 -18.14
CA PRO A 80 -14.91 -9.03 -18.33
C PRO A 80 -14.73 -8.23 -17.03
N TRP A 81 -15.28 -8.74 -15.91
CA TRP A 81 -15.20 -8.08 -14.60
C TRP A 81 -13.78 -8.14 -14.01
N LEU A 82 -13.11 -9.28 -14.19
CA LEU A 82 -11.75 -9.52 -13.72
C LEU A 82 -10.75 -8.50 -14.28
N ARG A 83 -10.93 -8.04 -15.52
CA ARG A 83 -10.05 -7.00 -16.09
C ARG A 83 -10.11 -5.69 -15.30
N GLY A 84 -11.32 -5.24 -14.95
CA GLY A 84 -11.52 -4.04 -14.15
C GLY A 84 -10.88 -4.20 -12.77
N VAL A 85 -11.09 -5.35 -12.14
CA VAL A 85 -10.48 -5.71 -10.84
C VAL A 85 -8.96 -5.65 -10.91
N TYR A 86 -8.32 -6.23 -11.92
CA TYR A 86 -6.85 -6.22 -12.04
C TYR A 86 -6.29 -4.82 -12.29
N ARG A 87 -6.96 -4.01 -13.13
CA ARG A 87 -6.54 -2.61 -13.35
C ARG A 87 -6.66 -1.77 -12.07
N LEU A 88 -7.73 -1.97 -11.29
CA LEU A 88 -7.90 -1.31 -10.01
C LEU A 88 -6.71 -1.60 -9.09
N GLY A 89 -6.29 -2.86 -8.97
CA GLY A 89 -5.13 -3.25 -8.16
C GLY A 89 -3.81 -2.66 -8.67
N ALA A 90 -3.63 -2.58 -9.99
CA ALA A 90 -2.45 -1.93 -10.58
C ALA A 90 -2.41 -0.42 -10.30
N TYR A 91 -3.53 0.28 -10.45
CA TYR A 91 -3.62 1.71 -10.11
C TYR A 91 -3.47 1.96 -8.61
N TYR A 92 -3.99 1.05 -7.80
CA TYR A 92 -3.81 1.09 -6.36
C TYR A 92 -2.32 1.02 -5.99
N ALA A 93 -1.58 0.06 -6.54
CA ALA A 93 -0.14 -0.08 -6.33
C ALA A 93 0.64 1.15 -6.79
N ALA A 94 0.30 1.70 -7.96
CA ALA A 94 0.93 2.92 -8.48
C ALA A 94 0.64 4.13 -7.58
N GLY A 95 -0.61 4.31 -7.13
CA GLY A 95 -1.00 5.36 -6.19
C GLY A 95 -0.26 5.24 -4.86
N MET A 96 -0.11 4.02 -4.34
CA MET A 96 0.64 3.77 -3.10
C MET A 96 2.12 4.15 -3.23
N ALA A 97 2.75 3.83 -4.37
CA ALA A 97 4.12 4.26 -4.65
C ALA A 97 4.25 5.77 -4.80
N LEU A 98 3.32 6.43 -5.51
CA LEU A 98 3.30 7.90 -5.65
C LEU A 98 3.17 8.58 -4.28
N LEU A 99 2.26 8.10 -3.43
CA LEU A 99 2.11 8.60 -2.07
C LEU A 99 3.37 8.36 -1.25
N PHE A 100 4.01 7.21 -1.41
CA PHE A 100 5.28 6.92 -0.72
C PHE A 100 6.35 7.93 -1.13
N PHE A 101 6.58 8.13 -2.42
CA PHE A 101 7.58 9.12 -2.83
C PHE A 101 7.19 10.54 -2.40
N GLY A 102 5.92 10.95 -2.53
CA GLY A 102 5.47 12.28 -2.12
C GLY A 102 5.66 12.56 -0.62
N THR A 103 5.32 11.61 0.24
CA THR A 103 5.54 11.75 1.71
C THR A 103 7.01 11.78 2.10
N ARG A 104 7.90 11.25 1.26
CA ARG A 104 9.34 11.14 1.54
C ARG A 104 10.19 12.22 0.87
N THR A 105 9.71 12.87 -0.20
CA THR A 105 10.44 13.92 -0.92
C THR A 105 9.98 15.31 -0.57
N THR A 106 8.67 15.57 -0.63
CA THR A 106 8.10 16.91 -0.41
C THR A 106 7.38 17.03 0.92
N GLY A 107 6.96 15.91 1.49
CA GLY A 107 5.90 15.90 2.50
C GLY A 107 4.54 16.15 1.85
N LEU A 108 3.49 15.75 2.55
CA LEU A 108 2.09 15.95 2.16
C LEU A 108 1.36 16.78 3.22
N PRO A 109 0.30 17.51 2.85
CA PRO A 109 -0.48 18.26 3.81
C PRO A 109 -1.13 17.30 4.83
N VAL A 110 -1.07 17.68 6.11
CA VAL A 110 -1.59 16.91 7.25
C VAL A 110 -2.55 17.78 8.07
N PRO A 111 -3.52 17.16 8.77
CA PRO A 111 -4.42 17.89 9.64
C PRO A 111 -3.69 18.40 10.90
N ALA A 112 -3.87 19.67 11.22
CA ALA A 112 -3.38 20.32 12.44
C ALA A 112 -4.50 21.15 13.09
N PRO A 113 -4.39 21.53 14.38
CA PRO A 113 -5.41 22.35 15.06
C PRO A 113 -5.71 23.68 14.36
N GLN A 114 -4.71 24.22 13.65
CA GLN A 114 -4.74 25.46 12.87
C GLN A 114 -5.23 25.27 11.41
N GLY A 115 -5.60 24.04 11.01
CA GLY A 115 -6.02 23.69 9.66
C GLY A 115 -5.06 22.72 8.97
N TRP A 116 -5.07 22.70 7.63
CA TRP A 116 -4.13 21.88 6.86
C TRP A 116 -2.78 22.56 6.77
N VAL A 117 -1.73 21.86 7.22
CA VAL A 117 -0.35 22.36 7.18
C VAL A 117 0.48 21.37 6.36
N LEU A 118 1.41 21.86 5.56
CA LEU A 118 2.34 20.99 4.85
C LEU A 118 3.22 20.27 5.89
N GLY A 119 3.10 18.94 5.94
CA GLY A 119 3.88 18.13 6.88
C GLY A 119 5.32 17.93 6.40
N ASP A 120 6.22 17.69 7.34
CA ASP A 120 7.63 17.40 7.04
C ASP A 120 7.78 16.06 6.30
N ALA A 121 8.81 15.97 5.45
CA ALA A 121 9.14 14.73 4.76
C ALA A 121 9.51 13.61 5.76
N ALA A 122 8.89 12.45 5.61
CA ALA A 122 9.21 11.29 6.45
C ALA A 122 10.50 10.59 5.97
N ARG A 123 11.20 9.91 6.88
CA ARG A 123 12.50 9.25 6.57
C ARG A 123 12.36 7.98 5.75
N ILE A 124 13.01 7.90 4.60
CA ILE A 124 13.08 6.66 3.82
C ILE A 124 13.81 5.59 4.62
N ASP A 125 13.22 4.41 4.71
CA ASP A 125 13.81 3.23 5.33
C ASP A 125 13.68 1.99 4.45
N PHE A 126 14.49 0.98 4.74
CA PHE A 126 14.59 -0.22 3.92
C PHE A 126 13.27 -1.00 3.91
N LEU A 127 12.62 -1.14 5.07
CA LEU A 127 11.34 -1.85 5.18
C LEU A 127 10.23 -1.16 4.36
N GLY A 128 10.18 0.18 4.34
CA GLY A 128 9.23 0.93 3.54
C GLY A 128 9.47 0.75 2.03
N LEU A 129 10.74 0.81 1.60
CA LEU A 129 11.12 0.55 0.20
C LEU A 129 10.76 -0.87 -0.24
N LEU A 130 11.03 -1.85 0.60
CA LEU A 130 10.69 -3.26 0.32
C LEU A 130 9.17 -3.43 0.22
N GLY A 131 8.40 -2.86 1.15
CA GLY A 131 6.94 -2.92 1.13
C GLY A 131 6.35 -2.32 -0.14
N VAL A 132 6.79 -1.13 -0.53
CA VAL A 132 6.33 -0.46 -1.76
C VAL A 132 6.80 -1.19 -3.02
N GLY A 133 8.04 -1.70 -3.03
CA GLY A 133 8.58 -2.48 -4.13
C GLY A 133 7.77 -3.75 -4.40
N LEU A 134 7.39 -4.48 -3.34
CA LEU A 134 6.53 -5.65 -3.42
C LEU A 134 5.11 -5.29 -3.91
N THR A 135 4.52 -4.22 -3.38
CA THR A 135 3.24 -3.70 -3.86
C THR A 135 3.29 -3.38 -5.36
N LEU A 136 4.35 -2.70 -5.83
CA LEU A 136 4.55 -2.40 -7.25
C LEU A 136 4.72 -3.65 -8.10
N ALA A 137 5.52 -4.62 -7.65
CA ALA A 137 5.69 -5.89 -8.35
C ALA A 137 4.35 -6.62 -8.51
N GLY A 138 3.53 -6.68 -7.46
CA GLY A 138 2.16 -7.21 -7.52
C GLY A 138 1.27 -6.43 -8.50
N GLY A 139 1.34 -5.10 -8.48
CA GLY A 139 0.61 -4.23 -9.40
C GLY A 139 0.99 -4.44 -10.88
N VAL A 140 2.28 -4.62 -11.18
CA VAL A 140 2.77 -4.90 -12.54
C VAL A 140 2.26 -6.26 -13.03
N LEU A 141 2.22 -7.28 -12.18
CA LEU A 141 1.64 -8.58 -12.53
C LEU A 141 0.14 -8.45 -12.85
N LEU A 142 -0.61 -7.71 -12.03
CA LEU A 142 -2.04 -7.45 -12.30
C LEU A 142 -2.25 -6.67 -13.60
N TRP A 143 -1.40 -5.69 -13.87
CA TRP A 143 -1.45 -4.96 -15.13
C TRP A 143 -1.24 -5.88 -16.33
N GLY A 144 -0.26 -6.79 -16.27
CA GLY A 144 -0.02 -7.82 -17.28
C GLY A 144 -1.25 -8.72 -17.49
N LEU A 145 -1.84 -9.23 -16.40
CA LEU A 145 -3.05 -10.06 -16.43
C LEU A 145 -4.27 -9.34 -17.01
N SER A 146 -4.37 -8.02 -16.81
CA SER A 146 -5.45 -7.21 -17.38
C SER A 146 -5.35 -7.08 -18.90
N ARG A 147 -4.14 -7.17 -19.47
CA ARG A 147 -3.90 -7.07 -20.92
C ARG A 147 -4.14 -8.39 -21.64
N HIS A 148 -3.80 -9.52 -21.03
CA HIS A 148 -3.95 -10.84 -21.67
C HIS A 148 -5.39 -11.35 -21.71
N ASN A 149 -6.28 -10.83 -20.85
CA ASN A 149 -7.72 -11.14 -20.85
C ASN A 149 -8.52 -10.32 -21.87
N THR A 150 -7.91 -9.79 -22.94
CA THR A 150 -8.63 -9.16 -24.07
C THR A 150 -9.35 -10.22 -24.91
N PRO A 151 -10.68 -10.15 -25.12
CA PRO A 151 -11.33 -10.95 -26.15
C PRO A 151 -10.71 -10.55 -27.49
N GLN A 152 -10.30 -11.54 -28.29
CA GLN A 152 -10.00 -11.28 -29.68
C GLN A 152 -11.29 -10.78 -30.35
N PRO A 153 -11.22 -9.70 -31.15
CA PRO A 153 -12.33 -9.38 -32.04
C PRO A 153 -12.46 -10.55 -33.03
N SER A 154 -13.62 -11.20 -33.00
CA SER A 154 -14.08 -12.15 -34.02
C SER A 154 -14.37 -11.43 -35.33
#